data_AF-A0A376TDP4-F1
#
_entry.id   AF-A0A376TDP4-F1
#
_cell.length_a   1.000
_cell.length_b   1.000
_cell.length_c   1.000
_cell.angle_alpha   90.00
_cell.angle_beta   90.00
_cell.angle_gamma   90.00
#
_symmetry.space_group_name_H-M   'P 1'
#
loop_
_entity.id
_entity.type
_entity.pdbx_description
1 polymer ?
#
loop_
_entity_poly.entity_id
_entity_poly.type
_entity_poly.pdbx_seq_one_letter_code
_entity_poly.pdbx_strand_id
1 'polypeptide(L)'
;MAEYWSHEVDKLQTYIDQVEGKTMLFDAPLQMKFHEASRMGRDYDMTQIFTGTLVEADPFHAVTLVANHDTQPLQALEAPVEPWFKPLAYALILLRENGVPSVFYPDLYGAHYEDVGGDGQTYPIDMPIIEQLDELILARQRFAHGVQTLFFDHPNCIAFSRSGTDEYPGCVVVMSNGDDGEKTINLGENYGNKTWRDFLGNRQESVVTDENGEATFFCNGGSVSVWVIEEVI
;
A
#
# COMPACT_ATOMS: atom_id res chain seq x y z
N MET A 1 6.32 -12.87 -15.98
CA MET A 1 5.75 -11.53 -15.76
C MET A 1 5.84 -10.80 -17.07
N ALA A 2 4.73 -10.24 -17.53
CA ALA A 2 4.66 -9.49 -18.77
C ALA A 2 4.10 -8.09 -18.50
N GLU A 3 4.65 -7.11 -19.21
CA GLU A 3 4.11 -5.75 -19.23
C GLU A 3 3.03 -5.65 -20.30
N TYR A 4 1.79 -5.94 -19.90
CA TYR A 4 0.61 -5.62 -20.68
C TYR A 4 -0.06 -4.41 -20.04
N TRP A 5 0.21 -3.22 -20.56
CA TRP A 5 -0.24 -1.98 -19.93
C TRP A 5 -1.64 -1.59 -20.40
N SER A 6 -2.65 -1.80 -19.56
CA SER A 6 -4.05 -1.43 -19.78
C SER A 6 -4.70 -1.08 -18.45
N HIS A 7 -5.47 0.01 -18.42
CA HIS A 7 -6.28 0.38 -17.25
C HIS A 7 -7.65 -0.32 -17.22
N GLU A 8 -7.96 -1.13 -18.24
CA GLU A 8 -9.17 -1.96 -18.30
C GLU A 8 -8.85 -3.40 -17.82
N VAL A 9 -9.42 -3.81 -16.69
CA VAL A 9 -9.19 -5.14 -16.09
C VAL A 9 -9.60 -6.27 -17.02
N ASP A 10 -10.71 -6.13 -17.74
CA ASP A 10 -11.21 -7.16 -18.67
C ASP A 10 -10.17 -7.51 -19.75
N LYS A 11 -9.38 -6.53 -20.21
CA LYS A 11 -8.30 -6.76 -21.19
C LYS A 11 -7.15 -7.54 -20.56
N LEU A 12 -6.81 -7.26 -19.30
CA LEU A 12 -5.77 -7.98 -18.56
C LEU A 12 -6.17 -9.43 -18.34
N GLN A 13 -7.40 -9.68 -17.89
CA GLN A 13 -7.93 -11.03 -17.70
C GLN A 13 -8.02 -11.80 -19.03
N THR A 14 -8.50 -11.15 -20.09
CA THR A 14 -8.51 -11.76 -21.43
C THR A 14 -7.11 -12.17 -21.88
N TYR A 15 -6.08 -11.35 -21.61
CA TYR A 15 -4.71 -11.71 -21.94
C TYR A 15 -4.19 -12.88 -21.10
N ILE A 16 -4.49 -12.91 -19.79
CA ILE A 16 -4.15 -14.03 -18.89
C ILE A 16 -4.77 -15.33 -19.42
N ASP A 17 -6.04 -15.30 -19.83
CA ASP A 17 -6.74 -16.45 -20.40
C ASP A 17 -6.11 -16.92 -21.72
N GLN A 18 -5.73 -15.99 -22.60
CA GLN A 18 -5.08 -16.31 -23.87
C GLN A 18 -3.73 -17.02 -23.71
N VAL A 19 -3.04 -16.78 -22.59
CA VAL A 19 -1.79 -17.46 -22.25
C VAL A 19 -1.97 -18.57 -21.22
N GLU A 20 -3.22 -19.01 -20.99
CA GLU A 20 -3.60 -20.11 -20.09
C GLU A 20 -3.10 -19.91 -18.65
N GLY A 21 -3.12 -18.68 -18.13
CA GLY A 21 -2.68 -18.37 -16.76
C GLY A 21 -1.17 -18.50 -16.52
N LYS A 22 -0.37 -18.65 -17.57
CA LYS A 22 1.09 -18.92 -17.43
C LYS A 22 1.94 -17.67 -17.13
N THR A 23 1.32 -16.51 -16.98
CA THR A 23 2.02 -15.27 -16.63
C THR A 23 1.25 -14.45 -15.62
N MET A 24 1.99 -13.67 -14.83
CA MET A 24 1.47 -12.55 -14.07
C MET A 24 1.62 -11.26 -14.89
N LEU A 25 0.78 -10.26 -14.62
CA LEU A 25 0.79 -8.94 -15.23
C LEU A 25 0.95 -7.85 -14.17
N PHE A 26 1.51 -6.71 -14.56
CA PHE A 26 1.46 -5.52 -13.73
C PHE A 26 0.02 -5.01 -13.56
N ASP A 27 -0.33 -4.64 -12.34
CA ASP A 27 -1.62 -4.04 -12.02
C ASP A 27 -1.61 -2.53 -12.32
N ALA A 28 -1.58 -2.20 -13.62
CA ALA A 28 -1.67 -0.83 -14.11
C ALA A 28 -2.95 -0.09 -13.66
N PRO A 29 -4.13 -0.74 -13.52
CA PRO A 29 -5.29 -0.11 -12.90
C PRO A 29 -5.02 0.36 -11.46
N LEU A 30 -4.41 -0.48 -10.61
CA LEU A 30 -4.08 -0.10 -9.24
C LEU A 30 -3.05 1.04 -9.19
N GLN A 31 -2.04 1.01 -10.06
CA GLN A 31 -1.07 2.10 -10.15
C GLN A 31 -1.75 3.45 -10.46
N MET A 32 -2.71 3.45 -11.40
CA MET A 32 -3.49 4.63 -11.74
C MET A 32 -4.37 5.11 -10.56
N LYS A 33 -4.96 4.18 -9.81
CA LYS A 33 -5.72 4.51 -8.59
C LYS A 33 -4.87 5.23 -7.55
N PHE A 34 -3.60 4.82 -7.37
CA PHE A 34 -2.67 5.52 -6.49
C PHE A 34 -2.30 6.91 -7.01
N HIS A 35 -2.10 7.07 -8.33
CA HIS A 35 -1.87 8.38 -8.94
C HIS A 35 -3.04 9.33 -8.66
N GLU A 36 -4.27 8.90 -8.94
CA GLU A 36 -5.49 9.67 -8.70
C GLU A 36 -5.68 10.02 -7.22
N ALA A 37 -5.54 9.05 -6.32
CA ALA A 37 -5.69 9.25 -4.88
C ALA A 37 -4.68 10.26 -4.33
N SER A 38 -3.43 10.19 -4.81
CA SER A 38 -2.38 11.13 -4.39
C SER A 38 -2.68 12.58 -4.80
N ARG A 39 -3.34 12.79 -5.94
CA ARG A 39 -3.69 14.13 -6.44
C ARG A 39 -4.99 14.69 -5.87
N MET A 40 -5.96 13.82 -5.61
CA MET A 40 -7.25 14.20 -5.03
C MET A 40 -7.17 14.38 -3.52
N GLY A 41 -6.18 13.78 -2.85
CA GLY A 41 -6.03 13.85 -1.40
C GLY A 41 -7.30 13.38 -0.69
N ARG A 42 -7.79 14.19 0.27
CA ARG A 42 -8.99 13.88 1.07
C ARG A 42 -10.28 13.69 0.26
N ASP A 43 -10.33 14.13 -0.99
CA ASP A 43 -11.53 14.00 -1.82
C ASP A 43 -11.60 12.62 -2.53
N TYR A 44 -10.53 11.82 -2.46
CA TYR A 44 -10.55 10.45 -2.94
C TYR A 44 -11.18 9.50 -1.91
N ASP A 45 -12.11 8.66 -2.37
CA ASP A 45 -12.72 7.60 -1.54
C ASP A 45 -11.82 6.35 -1.49
N MET A 46 -11.05 6.23 -0.41
CA MET A 46 -10.13 5.12 -0.13
C MET A 46 -10.84 3.76 -0.04
N THR A 47 -12.15 3.70 0.19
CA THR A 47 -12.89 2.43 0.18
C THR A 47 -12.89 1.79 -1.22
N GLN A 48 -12.69 2.59 -2.26
CA GLN A 48 -12.70 2.19 -3.67
C GLN A 48 -11.29 1.97 -4.26
N ILE A 49 -10.23 2.03 -3.43
CA ILE A 49 -8.84 2.03 -3.91
C ILE A 49 -8.47 0.77 -4.72
N PHE A 50 -9.12 -0.37 -4.45
CA PHE A 50 -8.93 -1.62 -5.18
C PHE A 50 -10.03 -1.91 -6.20
N THR A 51 -11.09 -1.11 -6.26
CA THR A 51 -12.22 -1.39 -7.14
C THR A 51 -11.80 -1.30 -8.60
N GLY A 52 -12.03 -2.39 -9.32
CA GLY A 52 -11.65 -2.49 -10.74
C GLY A 52 -10.14 -2.56 -10.91
N THR A 53 -9.44 -3.27 -10.03
CA THR A 53 -8.00 -3.57 -10.15
C THR A 53 -7.76 -5.04 -10.44
N LEU A 54 -6.58 -5.36 -11.00
CA LEU A 54 -6.26 -6.76 -11.29
C LEU A 54 -6.11 -7.57 -10.00
N VAL A 55 -5.52 -7.01 -8.95
CA VAL A 55 -5.35 -7.70 -7.67
C VAL A 55 -6.67 -7.99 -6.96
N GLU A 56 -7.72 -7.21 -7.21
CA GLU A 56 -9.07 -7.48 -6.73
C GLU A 56 -9.70 -8.65 -7.51
N ALA A 57 -9.55 -8.66 -8.83
CA ALA A 57 -10.19 -9.63 -9.71
C ALA A 57 -9.45 -10.99 -9.79
N ASP A 58 -8.12 -10.96 -9.79
CA ASP A 58 -7.24 -12.13 -9.92
C ASP A 58 -5.91 -11.92 -9.16
N PRO A 59 -5.90 -12.08 -7.83
CA PRO A 59 -4.73 -11.83 -7.00
C PRO A 59 -3.54 -12.75 -7.29
N PHE A 60 -3.75 -13.91 -7.93
CA PHE A 60 -2.68 -14.88 -8.24
C PHE A 60 -1.88 -14.49 -9.47
N HIS A 61 -2.43 -13.64 -10.34
CA HIS A 61 -1.77 -13.17 -11.56
C HIS A 61 -1.41 -11.67 -11.50
N ALA A 62 -1.58 -11.02 -10.36
CA ALA A 62 -1.31 -9.60 -10.18
C ALA A 62 0.08 -9.32 -9.58
N VAL A 63 0.88 -8.52 -10.28
CA VAL A 63 2.06 -7.84 -9.74
C VAL A 63 1.67 -6.40 -9.43
N THR A 64 1.49 -6.08 -8.16
CA THR A 64 1.08 -4.74 -7.71
C THR A 64 2.29 -3.82 -7.59
N LEU A 65 2.15 -2.56 -8.00
CA LEU A 65 3.22 -1.57 -8.04
C LEU A 65 2.71 -0.16 -7.72
N VAL A 66 3.58 0.69 -7.19
CA VAL A 66 3.30 2.13 -6.97
C VAL A 66 3.81 2.98 -8.13
N ALA A 67 4.96 2.63 -8.68
CA ALA A 67 5.59 3.33 -9.80
C ALA A 67 6.48 2.37 -10.61
N ASN A 68 6.79 2.75 -11.85
CA ASN A 68 7.85 2.14 -12.65
C ASN A 68 8.56 3.22 -13.48
N HIS A 69 9.50 2.77 -14.32
CA HIS A 69 10.25 3.64 -15.21
C HIS A 69 9.42 4.37 -16.28
N ASP A 70 8.21 3.90 -16.61
CA ASP A 70 7.34 4.57 -17.60
C ASP A 70 6.39 5.58 -16.95
N THR A 71 6.07 5.42 -15.65
CA THR A 71 5.13 6.30 -14.93
C THR A 71 5.79 7.44 -14.15
N GLN A 72 7.12 7.43 -14.03
CA GLN A 72 7.88 8.55 -13.46
C GLN A 72 7.75 9.82 -14.34
N PRO A 73 8.07 11.02 -13.81
CA PRO A 73 7.87 12.28 -14.53
C PRO A 73 8.53 12.32 -15.91
N LEU A 74 7.85 12.96 -16.87
CA LEU A 74 8.31 13.15 -18.25
C LEU A 74 8.61 11.84 -19.03
N GLN A 75 8.03 10.70 -18.64
CA GLN A 75 8.14 9.43 -19.36
C GLN A 75 6.87 9.08 -20.13
N ALA A 76 6.91 8.00 -20.94
CA ALA A 76 5.88 7.68 -21.92
C ALA A 76 4.47 7.45 -21.33
N LEU A 77 4.38 6.97 -20.10
CA LEU A 77 3.15 6.66 -19.39
C LEU A 77 3.03 7.50 -18.10
N GLU A 78 3.54 8.74 -18.14
CA GLU A 78 3.63 9.65 -17.00
C GLU A 78 2.35 9.67 -16.16
N ALA A 79 2.46 9.12 -14.95
CA ALA A 79 1.41 9.06 -13.94
C ALA A 79 2.05 8.94 -12.54
N PRO A 80 2.88 9.91 -12.12
CA PRO A 80 3.63 9.81 -10.88
C PRO A 80 2.70 9.87 -9.66
N VAL A 81 2.89 8.97 -8.70
CA VAL A 81 2.23 9.06 -7.39
C VAL A 81 2.96 10.13 -6.57
N GLU A 82 2.23 11.05 -5.94
CA GLU A 82 2.87 12.12 -5.14
C GLU A 82 3.60 11.54 -3.92
N PRO A 83 4.79 12.07 -3.54
CA PRO A 83 5.63 11.50 -2.49
C PRO A 83 4.92 11.27 -1.15
N TRP A 84 4.01 12.17 -0.75
CA TRP A 84 3.28 12.06 0.52
C TRP A 84 2.37 10.83 0.59
N PHE A 85 1.84 10.38 -0.56
CA PHE A 85 0.93 9.24 -0.63
C PHE A 85 1.66 7.91 -0.84
N LYS A 86 2.94 7.94 -1.29
CA LYS A 86 3.70 6.72 -1.57
C LYS A 86 3.82 5.77 -0.37
N PRO A 87 4.08 6.21 0.88
CA PRO A 87 4.08 5.31 2.03
C PRO A 87 2.74 4.57 2.21
N LEU A 88 1.61 5.25 1.98
CA LEU A 88 0.27 4.63 2.05
C LEU A 88 0.10 3.58 0.94
N ALA A 89 0.45 3.94 -0.30
CA ALA A 89 0.38 3.03 -1.44
C ALA A 89 1.29 1.79 -1.26
N TYR A 90 2.51 1.99 -0.74
CA TYR A 90 3.42 0.90 -0.42
C TYR A 90 2.89 0.02 0.70
N ALA A 91 2.32 0.58 1.77
CA ALA A 91 1.69 -0.21 2.83
C ALA A 91 0.53 -1.08 2.28
N LEU A 92 -0.27 -0.55 1.34
CA LEU A 92 -1.36 -1.28 0.70
C LEU A 92 -0.87 -2.49 -0.12
N ILE A 93 0.22 -2.36 -0.87
CA ILE A 93 0.74 -3.49 -1.68
C ILE A 93 1.65 -4.43 -0.87
N LEU A 94 2.37 -3.92 0.13
CA LEU A 94 3.34 -4.70 0.90
C LEU A 94 2.72 -5.45 2.07
N LEU A 95 1.68 -4.93 2.73
CA LEU A 95 1.20 -5.53 3.99
C LEU A 95 -0.10 -6.32 3.83
N ARG A 96 -0.77 -6.19 2.68
CA ARG A 96 -1.92 -7.05 2.33
C ARG A 96 -1.48 -8.42 1.82
N GLU A 97 -2.41 -9.37 1.88
CA GLU A 97 -2.16 -10.78 1.50
C GLU A 97 -2.16 -11.04 -0.01
N ASN A 98 -2.86 -10.20 -0.78
CA ASN A 98 -3.12 -10.41 -2.21
C ASN A 98 -2.09 -9.72 -3.10
N GLY A 99 -1.71 -10.40 -4.19
CA GLY A 99 -0.77 -9.90 -5.19
C GLY A 99 0.69 -10.07 -4.81
N VAL A 100 1.56 -9.93 -5.81
CA VAL A 100 3.02 -9.91 -5.65
C VAL A 100 3.50 -8.47 -5.72
N PRO A 101 3.89 -7.83 -4.60
CA PRO A 101 4.33 -6.44 -4.64
C PRO A 101 5.69 -6.28 -5.32
N SER A 102 5.82 -5.22 -6.11
CA SER A 102 7.05 -4.77 -6.74
C SER A 102 7.46 -3.41 -6.17
N VAL A 103 8.71 -3.31 -5.71
CA VAL A 103 9.29 -2.07 -5.18
C VAL A 103 10.07 -1.38 -6.29
N PHE A 104 9.86 -0.08 -6.47
CA PHE A 104 10.55 0.69 -7.49
C PHE A 104 11.90 1.21 -6.98
N TYR A 105 12.96 0.99 -7.75
CA TYR A 105 14.33 1.32 -7.34
C TYR A 105 14.52 2.81 -6.99
N PRO A 106 14.08 3.78 -7.82
CA PRO A 106 14.13 5.20 -7.46
C PRO A 106 13.35 5.59 -6.21
N ASP A 107 12.32 4.86 -5.82
CA ASP A 107 11.60 5.17 -4.58
C ASP A 107 12.41 4.77 -3.34
N LEU A 108 13.27 3.75 -3.45
CA LEU A 108 14.13 3.28 -2.36
C LEU A 108 15.46 4.05 -2.28
N TYR A 109 16.01 4.48 -3.43
CA TYR A 109 17.36 5.06 -3.51
C TYR A 109 17.39 6.52 -3.99
N GLY A 110 16.25 7.06 -4.38
CA GLY A 110 16.17 8.32 -5.11
C GLY A 110 16.66 8.19 -6.56
N ALA A 111 16.41 9.21 -7.35
CA ALA A 111 16.99 9.35 -8.69
C ALA A 111 17.06 10.83 -9.09
N HIS A 112 18.01 11.15 -9.96
CA HIS A 112 18.13 12.46 -10.59
C HIS A 112 18.39 12.28 -12.08
N TYR A 113 17.63 12.96 -12.93
CA TYR A 113 17.79 12.93 -14.38
C TYR A 113 17.25 14.21 -15.03
N GLU A 114 17.53 14.39 -16.31
CA GLU A 114 16.94 15.46 -17.13
C GLU A 114 16.11 14.82 -18.24
N ASP A 115 14.95 15.40 -18.56
CA ASP A 115 14.16 14.99 -19.73
C ASP A 115 13.44 16.19 -20.37
N VAL A 116 12.90 15.98 -21.57
CA VAL A 116 12.23 17.00 -22.38
C VAL A 116 10.73 16.96 -22.16
N GLY A 117 10.18 18.07 -21.67
CA GLY A 117 8.74 18.24 -21.50
C GLY A 117 7.98 18.38 -22.81
N GLY A 118 6.64 18.35 -22.72
CA GLY A 118 5.77 18.51 -23.90
C GLY A 118 5.90 19.87 -24.62
N ASP A 119 6.56 20.85 -24.00
CA ASP A 119 6.88 22.16 -24.58
C ASP A 119 8.26 22.22 -25.27
N GLY A 120 8.99 21.10 -25.29
CA GLY A 120 10.32 20.98 -25.88
C GLY A 120 11.46 21.54 -25.02
N GLN A 121 11.19 21.97 -23.78
CA GLN A 121 12.22 22.39 -22.84
C GLN A 121 12.76 21.19 -22.03
N THR A 122 14.02 21.28 -21.63
CA THR A 122 14.65 20.29 -20.74
C THR A 122 14.43 20.67 -19.28
N TYR A 123 14.00 19.71 -18.46
CA TYR A 123 13.75 19.88 -17.04
C TYR A 123 14.58 18.90 -16.22
N PRO A 124 15.22 19.36 -15.13
CA PRO A 124 15.76 18.45 -14.12
C PRO A 124 14.61 17.86 -13.32
N ILE A 125 14.65 16.54 -13.11
CA ILE A 125 13.73 15.80 -12.27
C ILE A 125 14.51 15.20 -11.10
N ASP A 126 14.06 15.52 -9.90
CA ASP A 126 14.52 14.96 -8.65
C ASP A 126 13.45 14.04 -8.06
N MET A 127 13.78 12.76 -7.93
CA MET A 127 12.95 11.77 -7.26
C MET A 127 13.53 11.54 -5.85
N PRO A 128 12.80 11.93 -4.79
CA PRO A 128 13.28 11.74 -3.43
C PRO A 128 13.23 10.25 -3.04
N ILE A 129 14.07 9.88 -2.08
CA ILE A 129 13.90 8.62 -1.34
C ILE A 129 12.58 8.71 -0.58
N ILE A 130 11.78 7.66 -0.67
CA ILE A 130 10.53 7.54 0.09
C ILE A 130 10.88 7.04 1.48
N GLU A 131 10.70 7.92 2.46
CA GLU A 131 10.90 7.61 3.86
C GLU A 131 10.06 6.40 4.27
N GLN A 132 10.60 5.57 5.16
CA GLN A 132 9.94 4.40 5.74
C GLN A 132 9.68 3.22 4.78
N LEU A 133 10.12 3.29 3.52
CA LEU A 133 9.92 2.20 2.57
C LEU A 133 10.70 0.94 2.96
N ASP A 134 11.92 1.08 3.47
CA ASP A 134 12.71 -0.04 3.99
C ASP A 134 12.09 -0.65 5.24
N GLU A 135 11.53 0.15 6.15
CA GLU A 135 10.74 -0.34 7.28
C GLU A 135 9.46 -1.06 6.82
N LEU A 136 8.75 -0.56 5.81
CA LEU A 136 7.58 -1.26 5.25
C LEU A 136 7.94 -2.61 4.63
N ILE A 137 9.09 -2.70 3.95
CA ILE A 137 9.62 -3.97 3.42
C ILE A 137 9.93 -4.93 4.58
N LEU A 138 10.56 -4.44 5.65
CA LEU A 138 10.83 -5.24 6.84
C LEU A 138 9.53 -5.67 7.55
N ALA A 139 8.53 -4.80 7.60
CA ALA A 139 7.23 -5.10 8.18
C ALA A 139 6.49 -6.19 7.39
N ARG A 140 6.60 -6.20 6.05
CA ARG A 140 6.08 -7.31 5.23
C ARG A 140 6.71 -8.65 5.63
N GLN A 141 8.04 -8.67 5.79
CA GLN A 141 8.76 -9.89 6.14
C GLN A 141 8.41 -10.40 7.55
N ARG A 142 8.15 -9.50 8.50
CA ARG A 142 7.99 -9.86 9.92
C ARG A 142 6.55 -10.00 10.37
N PHE A 143 5.65 -9.17 9.89
CA PHE A 143 4.34 -8.95 10.52
C PHE A 143 3.14 -9.12 9.57
N ALA A 144 3.35 -9.14 8.25
CA ALA A 144 2.26 -9.27 7.27
C ALA A 144 1.89 -10.73 6.99
N HIS A 145 1.59 -11.49 8.05
CA HIS A 145 1.31 -12.93 8.00
C HIS A 145 -0.13 -13.25 8.45
N GLY A 146 -0.61 -14.44 8.10
CA GLY A 146 -1.94 -14.90 8.55
C GLY A 146 -3.11 -14.29 7.79
N VAL A 147 -4.30 -14.58 8.31
CA VAL A 147 -5.59 -14.18 7.74
C VAL A 147 -5.74 -12.66 7.77
N GLN A 148 -6.22 -12.09 6.68
CA GLN A 148 -6.52 -10.67 6.59
C GLN A 148 -7.97 -10.34 6.96
N THR A 149 -8.19 -9.23 7.67
CA THR A 149 -9.53 -8.62 7.85
C THR A 149 -9.47 -7.16 7.39
N LEU A 150 -10.49 -6.71 6.64
CA LEU A 150 -10.55 -5.37 6.07
C LEU A 150 -11.56 -4.49 6.80
N PHE A 151 -11.19 -3.23 7.03
CA PHE A 151 -12.02 -2.17 7.63
C PHE A 151 -12.02 -0.96 6.69
N PHE A 152 -12.62 -1.16 5.51
CA PHE A 152 -12.70 -0.17 4.42
C PHE A 152 -14.07 0.50 4.44
N ASP A 153 -14.39 1.15 5.56
CA ASP A 153 -15.73 1.61 5.93
C ASP A 153 -15.81 3.15 6.11
N HIS A 154 -14.73 3.87 5.83
CA HIS A 154 -14.70 5.34 5.83
C HIS A 154 -13.90 5.84 4.62
N PRO A 155 -14.36 6.90 3.93
CA PRO A 155 -13.74 7.36 2.68
C PRO A 155 -12.29 7.81 2.83
N ASN A 156 -11.88 8.27 4.01
CA ASN A 156 -10.50 8.71 4.23
C ASN A 156 -9.64 7.76 5.05
N CYS A 157 -10.22 7.13 6.06
CA CYS A 157 -9.49 6.37 7.07
C CYS A 157 -9.87 4.90 6.91
N ILE A 158 -8.93 4.10 6.42
CA ILE A 158 -9.12 2.67 6.21
C ILE A 158 -8.11 1.90 7.06
N ALA A 159 -8.46 0.67 7.39
CA ALA A 159 -7.54 -0.23 8.07
C ALA A 159 -7.67 -1.66 7.57
N PHE A 160 -6.66 -2.46 7.87
CA PHE A 160 -6.73 -3.90 7.79
C PHE A 160 -5.84 -4.53 8.86
N SER A 161 -6.21 -5.73 9.30
CA SER A 161 -5.39 -6.53 10.20
C SER A 161 -4.89 -7.77 9.48
N ARG A 162 -3.75 -8.27 9.96
CA ARG A 162 -3.13 -9.55 9.61
C ARG A 162 -2.99 -10.32 10.91
N SER A 163 -3.58 -11.52 11.00
CA SER A 163 -3.63 -12.28 12.26
C SER A 163 -2.29 -12.90 12.67
N GLY A 164 -1.27 -12.86 11.83
CA GLY A 164 -0.12 -13.72 12.04
C GLY A 164 -0.48 -15.21 11.97
N THR A 165 0.51 -16.03 12.27
CA THR A 165 0.45 -17.50 12.32
C THR A 165 1.01 -17.98 13.65
N ASP A 166 1.09 -19.31 13.84
CA ASP A 166 1.75 -19.90 15.01
C ASP A 166 3.25 -19.53 15.11
N GLU A 167 3.88 -19.20 13.97
CA GLU A 167 5.32 -18.91 13.88
C GLU A 167 5.64 -17.42 13.75
N TYR A 168 4.78 -16.67 13.05
CA TYR A 168 5.05 -15.27 12.70
C TYR A 168 3.95 -14.34 13.20
N PRO A 169 4.29 -13.22 13.85
CA PRO A 169 3.30 -12.27 14.33
C PRO A 169 2.51 -11.59 13.19
N GLY A 170 1.39 -11.01 13.58
CA GLY A 170 0.52 -10.19 12.74
C GLY A 170 0.75 -8.69 12.91
N CYS A 171 -0.10 -7.88 12.26
CA CYS A 171 -0.12 -6.43 12.42
C CYS A 171 -1.54 -5.85 12.25
N VAL A 172 -1.72 -4.61 12.69
CA VAL A 172 -2.86 -3.76 12.34
C VAL A 172 -2.33 -2.54 11.61
N VAL A 173 -2.79 -2.31 10.38
CA VAL A 173 -2.41 -1.17 9.57
C VAL A 173 -3.57 -0.19 9.54
N VAL A 174 -3.32 1.06 9.95
CA VAL A 174 -4.29 2.16 9.88
C VAL A 174 -3.69 3.27 9.05
N MET A 175 -4.44 3.82 8.09
CA MET A 175 -3.97 4.92 7.25
C MET A 175 -5.10 5.90 6.94
N SER A 176 -4.72 7.15 6.69
CA SER A 176 -5.65 8.21 6.31
C SER A 176 -5.09 9.05 5.17
N ASN A 177 -5.86 9.28 4.10
CA ASN A 177 -5.53 10.25 3.05
C ASN A 177 -6.04 11.68 3.36
N GLY A 178 -6.59 11.89 4.56
CA GLY A 178 -7.12 13.17 5.03
C GLY A 178 -6.54 13.55 6.39
N ASP A 179 -7.42 13.88 7.33
CA ASP A 179 -7.05 14.25 8.71
C ASP A 179 -6.64 13.00 9.53
N ASP A 180 -6.20 13.19 10.79
CA ASP A 180 -5.88 12.08 11.71
C ASP A 180 -7.00 11.03 11.75
N GLY A 181 -6.59 9.76 11.77
CA GLY A 181 -7.50 8.62 11.66
C GLY A 181 -7.45 7.73 12.90
N GLU A 182 -8.59 7.12 13.23
CA GLU A 182 -8.69 6.11 14.26
C GLU A 182 -9.63 4.96 13.84
N LYS A 183 -9.35 3.76 14.33
CA LYS A 183 -10.19 2.56 14.13
C LYS A 183 -10.25 1.74 15.40
N THR A 184 -11.46 1.55 15.92
CA THR A 184 -11.73 0.55 16.95
C THR A 184 -11.85 -0.82 16.28
N ILE A 185 -10.93 -1.73 16.62
CA ILE A 185 -10.82 -3.05 16.00
C ILE A 185 -10.79 -4.10 17.10
N ASN A 186 -11.67 -5.08 16.97
CA ASN A 186 -11.67 -6.29 17.79
C ASN A 186 -10.87 -7.39 17.06
N LEU A 187 -9.71 -7.75 17.62
CA LEU A 187 -8.83 -8.77 17.07
C LEU A 187 -9.12 -10.18 17.63
N GLY A 188 -9.99 -10.28 18.65
CA GLY A 188 -10.33 -11.50 19.37
C GLY A 188 -9.46 -11.75 20.60
N GLU A 189 -9.97 -12.60 21.50
CA GLU A 189 -9.41 -12.85 22.85
C GLU A 189 -7.91 -13.26 22.86
N ASN A 190 -7.42 -13.86 21.78
CA ASN A 190 -5.99 -14.21 21.64
C ASN A 190 -5.05 -12.99 21.66
N TYR A 191 -5.59 -11.80 21.38
CA TYR A 191 -4.88 -10.53 21.47
C TYR A 191 -5.24 -9.75 22.73
N GLY A 192 -5.94 -10.35 23.70
CA GLY A 192 -6.35 -9.64 24.89
C GLY A 192 -5.17 -9.17 25.73
N ASN A 193 -5.28 -7.97 26.31
CA ASN A 193 -4.27 -7.35 27.18
C ASN A 193 -2.87 -7.23 26.53
N LYS A 194 -2.79 -7.09 25.20
CA LYS A 194 -1.53 -6.87 24.48
C LYS A 194 -1.25 -5.38 24.30
N THR A 195 0.02 -5.01 24.49
CA THR A 195 0.56 -3.68 24.18
C THR A 195 1.06 -3.66 22.74
N TRP A 196 0.65 -2.63 22.00
CA TRP A 196 0.98 -2.41 20.60
C TRP A 196 1.74 -1.10 20.43
N ARG A 197 2.67 -1.07 19.47
CA ARG A 197 3.39 0.14 19.05
C ARG A 197 3.38 0.27 17.53
N ASP A 198 3.44 1.50 17.05
CA ASP A 198 3.64 1.78 15.63
C ASP A 198 5.10 1.50 15.24
N PHE A 199 5.27 0.46 14.41
CA PHE A 199 6.57 0.02 13.90
C PHE A 199 7.25 1.08 13.03
N LEU A 200 6.48 1.95 12.35
CA LEU A 200 7.04 3.02 11.53
C LEU A 200 7.47 4.23 12.39
N GLY A 201 7.06 4.30 13.65
CA GLY A 201 7.37 5.41 14.55
C GLY A 201 6.64 6.72 14.22
N ASN A 202 5.63 6.71 13.35
CA ASN A 202 4.79 7.87 13.06
C ASN A 202 3.95 8.27 14.28
N ARG A 203 3.60 7.28 15.12
CA ARG A 203 2.96 7.44 16.42
C ARG A 203 3.91 6.96 17.53
N GLN A 204 3.92 7.67 18.66
CA GLN A 204 4.86 7.42 19.76
C GLN A 204 4.19 6.78 20.99
N GLU A 205 2.87 6.91 21.09
CA GLU A 205 2.08 6.25 22.11
C GLU A 205 1.99 4.75 21.90
N SER A 206 1.62 4.03 22.96
CA SER A 206 1.23 2.63 22.89
C SER A 206 -0.28 2.48 22.96
N VAL A 207 -0.79 1.44 22.30
CA VAL A 207 -2.20 1.03 22.36
C VAL A 207 -2.28 -0.26 23.15
N VAL A 208 -3.21 -0.36 24.10
CA VAL A 208 -3.44 -1.59 24.87
C VAL A 208 -4.83 -2.09 24.56
N THR A 209 -4.90 -3.35 24.16
CA THR A 209 -6.15 -4.09 23.93
C THR A 209 -6.79 -4.51 25.23
N ASP A 210 -8.12 -4.50 25.28
CA ASP A 210 -8.88 -5.03 26.40
C ASP A 210 -8.78 -6.56 26.51
N GLU A 211 -9.50 -7.19 27.44
CA GLU A 211 -9.48 -8.65 27.61
C GLU A 211 -10.02 -9.43 26.40
N ASN A 212 -10.83 -8.79 25.55
CA ASN A 212 -11.41 -9.39 24.36
C ASN A 212 -10.60 -9.11 23.09
N GLY A 213 -9.46 -8.42 23.20
CA GLY A 213 -8.61 -8.05 22.07
C GLY A 213 -9.10 -6.83 21.29
N GLU A 214 -9.95 -5.99 21.89
CA GLU A 214 -10.43 -4.75 21.28
C GLU A 214 -9.57 -3.55 21.71
N ALA A 215 -9.21 -2.70 20.76
CA ALA A 215 -8.59 -1.40 21.02
C ALA A 215 -8.91 -0.40 19.92
N THR A 216 -8.63 0.87 20.19
CA THR A 216 -8.61 1.91 19.15
C THR A 216 -7.16 2.15 18.70
N PHE A 217 -6.92 1.96 17.41
CA PHE A 217 -5.63 2.16 16.74
C PHE A 217 -5.66 3.46 15.93
N PHE A 218 -4.52 4.15 15.83
CA PHE A 218 -4.45 5.52 15.31
C PHE A 218 -3.49 5.64 14.12
N CYS A 219 -3.65 6.69 13.33
CA CYS A 219 -2.64 7.20 12.40
C CYS A 219 -2.73 8.72 12.32
N ASN A 220 -1.63 9.38 11.95
CA ASN A 220 -1.67 10.81 11.63
C ASN A 220 -2.36 11.03 10.27
N GLY A 221 -2.84 12.25 10.01
CA GLY A 221 -3.37 12.65 8.72
C GLY A 221 -2.32 12.56 7.60
N GLY A 222 -2.75 12.13 6.41
CA GLY A 222 -1.86 11.90 5.28
C GLY A 222 -0.75 10.87 5.56
N SER A 223 -0.98 9.93 6.48
CA SER A 223 0.04 9.00 6.99
C SER A 223 -0.52 7.59 7.13
N VAL A 224 0.40 6.65 7.36
CA VAL A 224 0.13 5.25 7.75
C VAL A 224 0.84 4.91 9.05
N SER A 225 0.21 4.08 9.88
CA SER A 225 0.80 3.46 11.06
C SER A 225 0.65 1.94 11.00
N VAL A 226 1.70 1.23 11.38
CA VAL A 226 1.75 -0.24 11.37
C VAL A 226 1.91 -0.72 12.81
N TRP A 227 0.79 -0.99 13.46
CA TRP A 227 0.74 -1.43 14.83
C TRP A 227 1.13 -2.90 14.94
N VAL A 228 2.13 -3.18 15.75
CA VAL A 228 2.62 -4.53 16.06
C VAL A 228 2.71 -4.73 17.57
N ILE A 229 2.61 -5.97 18.03
CA ILE A 229 2.74 -6.29 19.47
C ILE A 229 4.16 -5.93 19.91
N GLU A 230 4.29 -5.19 21.01
CA GLU A 230 5.56 -4.66 21.51
C GLU A 230 6.60 -5.77 21.76
N GLU A 231 6.15 -6.95 22.22
CA GLU A 231 7.00 -8.10 22.55
C GLU A 231 7.79 -8.66 21.35
N VAL A 232 7.37 -8.36 20.12
CA VAL A 232 7.95 -8.94 18.89
C VAL A 232 8.67 -7.92 17.99
N ILE A 233 8.87 -6.69 18.48
CA ILE A 233 9.61 -5.62 17.78
C ILE A 233 11.11 -5.91 17.75
#